data_AF-A0A067SUX5-F1
#
_entry.id   AF-A0A067SUX5-F1
#
_cell.length_a   1.000
_cell.length_b   1.000
_cell.length_c   1.000
_cell.angle_alpha   90.00
_cell.angle_beta   90.00
_cell.angle_gamma   90.00
#
_symmetry.space_group_name_H-M   'P 1'
#
loop_
_entity.id
_entity.type
_entity.pdbx_description
1 polymer ?
#
loop_
_entity_poly.entity_id
_entity_poly.type
_entity_poly.pdbx_seq_one_letter_code
_entity_poly.pdbx_strand_id
1 'polypeptide(L)'
;KLEGKHEADCLLCGEKLYIKDMRRYVGNHLLHNLREVEDRSLREGIEIGADPCGWCGLGGCKTQLTKKQVRNKLTAVIFSSCRYHYQKMVYSKAAVLTTTNNCSNVPMHCPTCPPGVNGQP
;
A
#
# COMPACT_ATOMS: atom_id res chain seq x y z
N LYS A 1 9.77 -10.82 -5.23
CA LYS A 1 9.37 -9.65 -4.41
C LYS A 1 10.64 -8.92 -3.99
N LEU A 2 10.65 -7.60 -4.04
CA LEU A 2 11.82 -6.79 -3.64
C LEU A 2 11.93 -6.73 -2.11
N GLU A 3 13.15 -6.57 -1.59
CA GLU A 3 13.38 -6.14 -0.20
C GLU A 3 13.08 -4.64 -0.04
N GLY A 4 12.67 -4.24 1.17
CA GLY A 4 12.33 -2.84 1.47
C GLY A 4 13.50 -1.84 1.34
N LYS A 5 14.74 -2.33 1.27
CA LYS A 5 15.97 -1.53 1.09
C LYS A 5 16.35 -1.31 -0.37
N HIS A 6 15.69 -1.95 -1.32
CA HIS A 6 15.92 -1.65 -2.74
C HIS A 6 15.27 -0.32 -3.09
N GLU A 7 15.88 0.40 -4.01
CA GLU A 7 15.30 1.60 -4.61
C GLU A 7 14.50 1.23 -5.86
N ALA A 8 13.45 1.99 -6.12
CA ALA A 8 12.67 1.94 -7.34
C ALA A 8 12.03 3.30 -7.60
N ASP A 9 11.66 3.55 -8.86
CA ASP A 9 10.98 4.78 -9.24
C ASP A 9 9.48 4.70 -8.94
N CYS A 10 8.91 5.78 -8.43
CA CYS A 10 7.46 5.92 -8.33
C CYS A 10 6.85 5.87 -9.73
N LEU A 11 5.82 5.04 -9.95
CA LEU A 11 5.19 4.91 -11.27
C LEU A 11 4.33 6.12 -11.64
N LEU A 12 4.02 6.99 -10.68
CA LEU A 12 3.18 8.17 -10.88
C LEU A 12 4.01 9.41 -11.24
N CYS A 13 5.10 9.69 -10.52
CA CYS A 13 5.93 10.89 -10.69
C CYS A 13 7.35 10.59 -11.21
N GLY A 14 7.86 9.38 -11.00
CA GLY A 14 9.24 9.01 -11.34
C GLY A 14 10.29 9.23 -10.27
N GLU A 15 9.93 9.76 -9.10
CA GLU A 15 10.85 9.95 -7.98
C GLU A 15 11.46 8.61 -7.56
N LYS A 16 12.77 8.59 -7.26
CA LYS A 16 13.46 7.37 -6.83
C LYS A 16 13.49 7.28 -5.31
N LEU A 17 12.96 6.19 -4.77
CA LEU A 17 12.87 5.99 -3.33
C LEU A 17 12.99 4.51 -2.94
N TYR A 18 13.32 4.28 -1.67
CA TYR A 18 13.32 2.94 -1.11
C TYR A 18 11.91 2.34 -1.13
N ILE A 19 11.81 1.04 -1.46
CA ILE A 19 10.56 0.29 -1.50
C ILE A 19 9.78 0.36 -0.18
N LYS A 20 10.48 0.41 0.97
CA LYS A 20 9.84 0.58 2.29
C LYS A 20 9.07 1.89 2.44
N ASP A 21 9.49 2.94 1.73
CA ASP A 21 8.92 4.29 1.77
C ASP A 21 7.86 4.52 0.69
N MET A 22 7.83 3.68 -0.36
CA MET A 22 6.95 3.79 -1.52
C MET A 22 5.48 3.92 -1.16
N ARG A 23 5.00 3.13 -0.19
CA ARG A 23 3.60 3.20 0.26
C ARG A 23 3.22 4.57 0.84
N ARG A 24 4.08 5.14 1.68
CA ARG A 24 3.83 6.48 2.27
C ARG A 24 3.85 7.53 1.17
N TYR A 25 4.85 7.46 0.30
CA TYR A 25 5.06 8.41 -0.77
C TYR A 25 3.91 8.41 -1.78
N VAL A 26 3.54 7.23 -2.30
CA VAL A 26 2.36 7.06 -3.18
C VAL A 26 1.08 7.48 -2.46
N GLY A 27 0.95 7.19 -1.16
CA GLY A 27 -0.19 7.63 -0.36
C GLY A 27 -0.44 9.14 -0.41
N ASN A 28 0.60 9.97 -0.57
CA ASN A 28 0.43 11.41 -0.74
C ASN A 28 -0.23 11.74 -2.09
N HIS A 29 0.20 11.11 -3.19
CA HIS A 29 -0.44 11.29 -4.49
C HIS A 29 -1.92 10.88 -4.46
N LEU A 30 -2.20 9.72 -3.84
CA LEU A 30 -3.56 9.24 -3.67
C LEU A 30 -4.40 10.21 -2.84
N LEU A 31 -3.83 10.79 -1.79
CA LEU A 31 -4.52 11.76 -0.95
C LEU A 31 -4.83 13.06 -1.71
N HIS A 32 -3.89 13.59 -2.49
CA HIS A 32 -4.14 14.76 -3.34
C HIS A 32 -5.30 14.49 -4.31
N ASN A 33 -5.26 13.35 -5.01
CA ASN A 33 -6.33 12.94 -5.92
C ASN A 33 -7.68 12.80 -5.23
N LEU A 34 -7.72 12.16 -4.05
CA LEU A 34 -8.94 11.93 -3.28
C LEU A 34 -9.51 13.21 -2.66
N ARG A 35 -8.68 14.25 -2.53
CA ARG A 35 -9.07 15.60 -2.10
C ARG A 35 -9.33 16.55 -3.25
N GLU A 36 -9.22 16.09 -4.50
CA GLU A 36 -9.35 16.91 -5.70
C GLU A 36 -8.39 18.11 -5.70
N VAL A 37 -7.21 17.92 -5.10
CA VAL A 37 -6.13 18.91 -5.07
C VAL A 37 -5.11 18.52 -6.14
N GLU A 38 -4.65 19.51 -6.91
CA GLU A 38 -3.61 19.35 -7.92
C GLU A 38 -2.33 18.76 -7.29
N ASP A 39 -1.87 17.62 -7.81
CA ASP A 39 -0.55 17.08 -7.51
C ASP A 39 0.41 17.38 -8.66
N ARG A 40 1.16 18.48 -8.50
CA ARG A 40 2.13 18.96 -9.50
C ARG A 40 3.32 18.03 -9.73
N SER A 41 3.49 17.01 -8.90
CA SER A 41 4.58 16.06 -9.05
C SER A 41 4.24 14.90 -9.99
N LEU A 42 2.96 14.70 -10.34
CA LEU A 42 2.57 13.65 -11.29
C LEU A 42 3.20 13.89 -12.67
N ARG A 43 3.60 12.81 -13.33
CA ARG A 43 4.03 12.88 -14.73
C ARG A 43 2.84 13.25 -15.61
N GLU A 44 3.13 13.94 -16.70
CA GLU A 44 2.14 14.29 -17.72
C GLU A 44 1.42 13.04 -18.24
N GLY A 45 0.09 13.11 -18.33
CA GLY A 45 -0.77 12.02 -18.78
C GLY A 45 -1.03 10.90 -17.76
N ILE A 46 -0.54 11.01 -16.52
CA ILE A 46 -0.89 10.08 -15.45
C ILE A 46 -2.16 10.52 -14.74
N GLU A 47 -3.16 9.66 -14.75
CA GLU A 47 -4.38 9.79 -13.97
C GLU A 47 -4.47 8.66 -12.93
N ILE A 48 -4.85 9.03 -11.70
CA ILE A 48 -5.07 8.05 -10.63
C ILE A 48 -6.51 7.52 -10.77
N GLY A 49 -6.62 6.23 -11.09
CA GLY A 49 -7.92 5.57 -11.26
C GLY A 49 -8.73 5.43 -9.96
N ALA A 50 -9.98 4.99 -10.08
CA ALA A 50 -10.93 4.89 -8.97
C ALA A 50 -10.54 3.87 -7.88
N ASP A 51 -9.80 2.82 -8.23
CA ASP A 51 -9.29 1.81 -7.28
C ASP A 51 -7.76 1.69 -7.38
N PRO A 52 -7.01 2.68 -6.86
CA PRO A 52 -5.57 2.73 -7.00
C PRO A 52 -4.87 1.86 -5.96
N CYS A 53 -3.78 1.22 -6.39
CA CYS A 53 -2.94 0.43 -5.49
C CYS A 53 -2.21 1.32 -4.48
N GLY A 54 -2.34 1.03 -3.18
CA GLY A 54 -1.64 1.76 -2.12
C GLY A 54 -0.10 1.66 -2.12
N TRP A 55 0.51 0.90 -3.04
CA TRP A 55 1.98 0.86 -3.20
C TRP A 55 2.47 1.49 -4.49
N CYS A 56 1.81 1.25 -5.62
CA CYS A 56 2.28 1.75 -6.93
C CYS A 56 1.37 2.82 -7.54
N GLY A 57 0.22 3.09 -6.93
CA GLY A 57 -0.72 4.13 -7.35
C GLY A 57 -1.61 3.76 -8.54
N LEU A 58 -1.24 2.72 -9.29
CA LEU A 58 -1.97 2.23 -10.46
C LEU A 58 -3.05 1.21 -10.09
N GLY A 59 -4.00 0.99 -11.00
CA GLY A 59 -5.03 -0.06 -10.86
C GLY A 59 -4.50 -1.49 -11.09
N GLY A 60 -5.33 -2.49 -10.78
CA GLY A 60 -5.10 -3.89 -11.15
C GLY A 60 -4.23 -4.72 -10.19
N CYS A 61 -3.67 -4.11 -9.14
CA CYS A 61 -2.99 -4.87 -8.09
C CYS A 61 -4.02 -5.52 -7.15
N LYS A 62 -3.84 -6.81 -6.85
CA LYS A 62 -4.66 -7.51 -5.85
C LYS A 62 -3.97 -7.42 -4.49
N THR A 63 -4.71 -7.03 -3.46
CA THR A 63 -4.24 -6.98 -2.07
C THR A 63 -5.22 -7.73 -1.19
N GLN A 64 -4.71 -8.55 -0.28
CA GLN A 64 -5.49 -9.38 0.64
C GLN A 64 -4.90 -9.31 2.04
N LEU A 65 -5.78 -9.20 3.04
CA LEU A 65 -5.40 -9.28 4.44
C LEU A 65 -5.64 -10.69 4.95
N THR A 66 -4.57 -11.41 5.24
CA THR A 66 -4.63 -12.78 5.74
C THR A 66 -4.25 -12.83 7.21
N LYS A 67 -4.64 -13.89 7.92
CA LYS A 67 -4.21 -14.16 9.29
C LYS A 67 -3.26 -15.35 9.32
N LYS A 68 -2.10 -15.19 9.93
CA LYS A 68 -1.09 -16.25 10.11
C LYS A 68 -0.76 -16.45 11.59
N GLN A 69 -0.69 -17.71 12.02
CA GLN A 69 -0.19 -18.07 13.35
C GLN A 69 1.32 -17.81 13.40
N VAL A 70 1.76 -16.90 14.25
CA VAL A 70 3.18 -16.62 14.50
C VAL A 70 3.41 -16.68 16.00
N ARG A 71 4.23 -17.64 16.48
CA ARG A 71 4.55 -17.81 17.91
C ARG A 71 3.30 -17.82 18.80
N ASN A 72 2.29 -18.61 18.43
CA ASN A 72 1.00 -18.74 19.11
C ASN A 72 0.11 -17.47 19.12
N LYS A 73 0.45 -16.44 18.35
CA LYS A 73 -0.39 -15.25 18.15
C LYS A 73 -0.88 -15.16 16.71
N LEU A 74 -2.17 -14.91 16.54
CA LEU A 74 -2.76 -14.63 15.23
C LEU A 74 -2.32 -13.25 14.77
N THR A 75 -1.50 -13.20 13.73
CA THR A 75 -0.92 -11.96 13.20
C THR A 75 -1.50 -11.68 11.81
N ALA A 76 -1.96 -10.46 11.60
CA ALA A 76 -2.41 -10.01 10.28
C ALA A 76 -1.21 -9.81 9.34
N VAL A 77 -1.28 -10.42 8.16
CA VAL A 77 -0.24 -10.37 7.12
C VAL A 77 -0.88 -9.97 5.82
N ILE A 78 -0.23 -9.06 5.10
CA ILE A 78 -0.71 -8.63 3.79
C ILE A 78 -0.09 -9.51 2.71
N PHE A 79 -0.95 -9.98 1.82
CA PHE A 79 -0.54 -10.42 0.50
C PHE A 79 -0.88 -9.33 -0.52
N SER A 80 0.03 -9.09 -1.45
CA SER A 80 -0.25 -8.22 -2.60
C SER A 80 0.55 -8.70 -3.80
N SER A 81 -0.06 -8.61 -4.98
CA SER A 81 0.56 -8.85 -6.29
C SER A 81 1.40 -7.66 -6.77
N CYS A 82 1.33 -6.52 -6.09
CA CYS A 82 2.10 -5.33 -6.47
C CYS A 82 3.61 -5.59 -6.39
N ARG A 83 4.35 -5.14 -7.40
CA ARG A 83 5.83 -5.23 -7.45
C ARG A 83 6.54 -4.55 -6.28
N TYR A 84 5.91 -3.53 -5.69
CA TYR A 84 6.44 -2.76 -4.56
C TYR A 84 6.03 -3.31 -3.20
N HIS A 85 5.26 -4.41 -3.16
CA HIS A 85 5.02 -5.13 -1.92
C HIS A 85 6.25 -5.99 -1.53
N TYR A 86 6.81 -5.74 -0.35
CA TYR A 86 8.01 -6.41 0.16
C TYR A 86 7.71 -7.38 1.31
N GLN A 87 8.48 -8.47 1.42
CA GLN A 87 8.18 -9.60 2.30
C GLN A 87 8.20 -9.27 3.80
N LYS A 88 9.07 -8.36 4.24
CA LYS A 88 9.20 -7.98 5.66
C LYS A 88 8.31 -6.79 6.04
N MET A 89 7.26 -6.53 5.26
CA MET A 89 6.33 -5.45 5.58
C MET A 89 5.56 -5.79 6.86
N VAL A 90 5.83 -5.04 7.92
CA VAL A 90 5.16 -5.20 9.21
C VAL A 90 4.09 -4.15 9.34
N TYR A 91 2.85 -4.60 9.30
CA TYR A 91 1.70 -3.72 9.38
C TYR A 91 1.35 -3.30 10.82
N SER A 92 1.63 -4.15 11.81
CA SER A 92 1.31 -3.87 13.20
C SER A 92 1.90 -2.55 13.72
N LYS A 93 3.01 -2.08 13.14
CA LYS A 93 3.58 -0.77 13.47
C LYS A 93 2.80 0.41 12.87
N ALA A 94 2.20 0.23 11.70
CA ALA A 94 1.33 1.25 11.09
C ALA A 94 0.01 1.41 11.86
N ALA A 95 -0.37 0.45 12.72
CA ALA A 95 -1.50 0.58 13.63
C ALA A 95 -1.20 1.46 14.86
N VAL A 96 0.06 1.82 15.08
CA VAL A 96 0.46 2.69 16.18
C VAL A 96 0.49 4.13 15.67
N LEU A 97 -0.39 4.97 16.20
CA LEU A 97 -0.38 6.41 15.96
C LEU A 97 0.89 7.00 16.56
N THR A 98 1.64 7.76 15.76
CA THR A 98 2.75 8.57 16.24
C THR A 98 2.58 10.00 15.74
N THR A 99 3.31 10.96 16.32
CA THR A 99 3.35 12.34 15.80
C THR A 99 3.75 12.41 14.32
N THR A 100 4.54 11.43 13.86
CA THR A 100 4.98 11.27 12.46
C THR A 100 4.12 10.32 11.63
N ASN A 101 3.13 9.65 12.24
CA ASN A 101 2.22 8.67 11.61
C ASN A 101 0.82 8.87 12.19
N ASN A 102 0.20 10.00 11.82
CA ASN A 102 -1.09 10.48 12.32
C ASN A 102 -2.31 9.71 11.81
N CYS A 103 -2.13 8.82 10.83
CA CYS A 103 -3.16 7.92 10.33
C CYS A 103 -2.70 6.48 10.51
N SER A 104 -3.50 5.69 11.22
CA SER A 104 -3.38 4.24 11.16
C SER A 104 -3.93 3.80 9.81
N ASN A 105 -3.14 3.98 8.75
CA ASN A 105 -3.39 3.39 7.45
C ASN A 105 -3.31 1.88 7.67
N VAL A 106 -4.34 1.26 8.26
CA VAL A 106 -4.55 -0.15 8.64
C VAL A 106 -5.60 -0.75 7.74
N PRO A 107 -5.35 -1.90 7.09
CA PRO A 107 -6.31 -2.45 6.18
C PRO A 107 -7.43 -2.99 7.06
N MET A 108 -8.62 -2.50 6.82
CA MET A 108 -9.81 -3.07 7.41
C MET A 108 -10.23 -4.27 6.58
N HIS A 109 -10.77 -5.28 7.25
CA HIS A 109 -11.43 -6.38 6.58
C HIS A 109 -12.75 -5.86 6.01
N CYS A 110 -12.91 -5.94 4.69
CA CYS A 110 -14.15 -5.51 4.05
C CYS A 110 -15.15 -6.68 4.06
N PRO A 111 -16.27 -6.60 4.79
CA PRO A 111 -17.22 -7.71 4.88
C PRO A 111 -17.99 -7.95 3.58
N THR A 112 -17.93 -7.01 2.62
CA THR A 112 -18.63 -7.09 1.33
C THR A 112 -17.72 -7.51 0.18
N CYS A 113 -16.41 -7.63 0.39
CA CYS A 113 -15.51 -8.10 -0.65
C CYS A 113 -15.71 -9.61 -0.90
N PRO A 114 -15.71 -10.06 -2.17
CA PRO A 114 -15.72 -11.48 -2.47
C PRO A 114 -14.45 -12.15 -1.92
N PRO A 115 -14.52 -13.44 -1.53
CA PRO A 115 -13.37 -14.15 -0.98
C PRO A 115 -12.15 -14.06 -1.91
N GLY A 116 -10.99 -13.74 -1.33
CA GLY A 116 -9.71 -13.80 -2.01
C GLY A 116 -9.36 -15.23 -2.47
N VAL A 117 -8.32 -15.34 -3.29
CA VAL A 117 -7.87 -16.61 -3.93
C VAL A 117 -7.59 -17.75 -2.95
N ASN A 118 -7.42 -17.45 -1.66
CA ASN A 118 -7.17 -18.42 -0.59
C ASN A 118 -8.41 -18.70 0.28
N GLY A 119 -9.61 -18.29 -0.15
CA GLY A 119 -10.86 -18.46 0.61
C GLY A 119 -11.00 -17.57 1.86
N GLN A 120 -10.06 -16.64 2.06
CA GLN A 120 -10.16 -15.60 3.09
C GLN A 120 -10.71 -14.31 2.46
N PRO A 121 -11.58 -13.54 3.15
CA PRO A 121 -12.18 -12.34 2.58
C PRO A 121 -11.17 -11.20 2.39
#